data_AF-A0A1D1UU30-F1
#
_entry.id   AF-A0A1D1UU30-F1
#
_cell.length_a   1.000
_cell.length_b   1.000
_cell.length_c   1.000
_cell.angle_alpha   90.00
_cell.angle_beta   90.00
_cell.angle_gamma   90.00
#
_symmetry.space_group_name_H-M   'P 1'
#
loop_
_entity.id
_entity.type
_entity.pdbx_description
1 polymer ?
#
loop_
_entity_poly.entity_id
_entity_poly.type
_entity_poly.pdbx_seq_one_letter_code
_entity_poly.pdbx_strand_id
1 'polypeptide(L)'
;MARHHKLQKTSKHKKIKAIDPFYSGPRRDILFKDRKYSNKPPSDLTGQEIPRKVREMMKAKEQLKNKTPAQKSRSSARREGSQIWTQDTTAAQVPVFKKGKYEGISHFYRRMDKAAQESITKAELESQFDVKFERTGKNKLTLTNQKDPVLETEDGEKAEVVKSTKTKRRKEKLMQKMEERTAFERDEFDEFHDDIKFGEVVEAPPQINAAPRKAPEVKKAGDKRLLLIEALKPAPEPEAEKPRSLFDELPTLDTATVRALRREEARSRAVDTYRKLKKFKNNKKKA
;
A
#
# COMPACT_ATOMS: atom_id res chain seq x y z
N MET A 1 -48.90 35.39 -54.16
CA MET A 1 -47.70 35.85 -53.42
C MET A 1 -47.57 35.05 -52.13
N ALA A 2 -46.81 33.95 -52.15
CA ALA A 2 -46.67 33.06 -51.00
C ALA A 2 -45.60 33.60 -50.04
N ARG A 3 -45.98 33.80 -48.77
CA ARG A 3 -45.13 34.32 -47.71
C ARG A 3 -44.15 33.23 -47.27
N HIS A 4 -42.86 33.39 -47.57
CA HIS A 4 -41.84 32.56 -46.97
C HIS A 4 -41.74 32.88 -45.47
N HIS A 5 -42.10 31.92 -44.62
CA HIS A 5 -41.91 32.01 -43.18
C HIS A 5 -40.41 32.15 -42.87
N LYS A 6 -40.03 33.18 -42.11
CA LYS A 6 -38.65 33.37 -41.63
C LYS A 6 -38.29 32.21 -40.70
N LEU A 7 -37.22 31.49 -41.00
CA LEU A 7 -36.63 30.48 -40.11
C LEU A 7 -36.31 31.13 -38.75
N GLN A 8 -36.84 30.54 -37.66
CA GLN A 8 -36.50 30.99 -36.31
C GLN A 8 -35.03 30.68 -36.03
N LYS A 9 -34.21 31.72 -35.87
CA LYS A 9 -32.82 31.60 -35.43
C LYS A 9 -32.82 31.04 -34.01
N THR A 10 -32.33 29.80 -33.84
CA THR A 10 -32.24 29.21 -32.51
C THR A 10 -31.18 29.97 -31.70
N SER A 11 -31.58 30.50 -30.54
CA SER A 11 -30.69 31.13 -29.54
C SER A 11 -29.79 30.08 -28.83
N LYS A 12 -29.32 29.05 -29.54
CA LYS A 12 -28.61 27.91 -28.95
C LYS A 12 -27.09 28.11 -28.85
N HIS A 13 -26.58 29.27 -29.24
CA HIS A 13 -25.17 29.66 -29.01
C HIS A 13 -25.05 30.93 -28.17
N LYS A 14 -25.78 31.00 -27.05
CA LYS A 14 -25.26 31.77 -25.91
C LYS A 14 -24.10 30.94 -25.37
N LYS A 15 -22.87 31.30 -25.76
CA LYS A 15 -21.62 30.74 -25.23
C LYS A 15 -21.81 30.47 -23.75
N ILE A 16 -21.92 29.20 -23.36
CA ILE A 16 -21.99 28.79 -21.97
C ILE A 16 -20.64 29.23 -21.41
N LYS A 17 -20.61 30.37 -20.70
CA LYS A 17 -19.41 30.75 -19.95
C LYS A 17 -19.15 29.57 -19.04
N ALA A 18 -17.92 29.07 -19.00
CA ALA A 18 -17.51 27.97 -18.13
C ALA A 18 -17.72 28.39 -16.66
N ILE A 19 -18.94 28.21 -16.17
CA ILE A 19 -19.32 28.32 -14.79
C ILE A 19 -18.99 26.95 -14.23
N ASP A 20 -17.93 26.91 -13.42
CA ASP A 20 -17.54 25.71 -12.70
C ASP A 20 -18.69 25.36 -11.74
N PRO A 21 -19.33 24.19 -11.91
CA PRO A 21 -20.51 23.82 -11.12
C PRO A 21 -20.19 23.64 -9.63
N PHE A 22 -18.92 23.58 -9.24
CA PHE A 22 -18.48 23.45 -7.85
C PHE A 22 -18.07 24.79 -7.21
N TYR A 23 -18.12 25.90 -7.94
CA TYR A 23 -17.72 27.22 -7.43
C TYR A 23 -18.91 28.02 -6.91
N SER A 24 -19.13 28.01 -5.59
CA SER A 24 -20.14 28.81 -4.88
C SER A 24 -19.57 30.14 -4.34
N GLY A 25 -18.82 30.86 -5.18
CA GLY A 25 -18.19 32.14 -4.81
C GLY A 25 -18.60 33.29 -5.73
N PRO A 26 -18.17 34.53 -5.43
CA PRO A 26 -18.46 35.71 -6.26
C PRO A 26 -17.98 35.49 -7.70
N ARG A 27 -18.78 35.90 -8.70
CA ARG A 27 -18.52 35.65 -10.14
C ARG A 27 -17.04 35.84 -10.51
N ARG A 28 -16.49 34.91 -11.30
CA ARG A 28 -15.09 34.89 -11.80
C ARG A 28 -14.60 36.23 -12.38
N ASP A 29 -15.49 37.07 -12.88
CA ASP A 29 -15.19 38.42 -13.38
C ASP A 29 -14.56 39.32 -12.28
N ILE A 30 -14.78 39.00 -10.99
CA ILE A 30 -14.19 39.68 -9.83
C ILE A 30 -12.80 39.10 -9.50
N LEU A 31 -12.62 37.77 -9.64
CA LEU A 31 -11.34 37.08 -9.44
C LEU A 31 -10.28 37.41 -10.50
N PHE A 32 -10.72 37.77 -11.71
CA PHE A 32 -9.83 38.09 -12.82
C PHE A 32 -9.67 39.60 -13.08
N LYS A 33 -10.09 40.47 -12.14
CA LYS A 33 -9.75 41.91 -12.20
C LYS A 33 -8.23 42.12 -12.30
N ASP A 34 -7.44 41.26 -11.66
CA ASP A 34 -5.98 41.32 -11.68
C ASP A 34 -5.36 40.76 -12.97
N ARG A 35 -6.12 40.01 -13.80
CA ARG A 35 -5.63 39.58 -15.12
C ARG A 35 -5.59 40.71 -16.15
N LYS A 36 -6.24 41.85 -15.91
CA LYS A 36 -5.98 43.07 -16.70
C LYS A 36 -4.57 43.62 -16.49
N TYR A 37 -3.81 43.06 -15.55
CA TYR A 37 -2.49 43.52 -15.15
C TYR A 37 -1.41 42.43 -15.22
N SER A 38 -1.65 41.32 -15.92
CA SER A 38 -0.68 40.24 -16.07
C SER A 38 0.51 40.58 -16.98
N ASN A 39 0.41 41.62 -17.82
CA ASN A 39 1.49 42.11 -18.68
C ASN A 39 1.93 43.53 -18.30
N LYS A 40 1.92 43.89 -17.01
CA LYS A 40 2.62 45.11 -16.60
C LYS A 40 4.12 44.83 -16.56
N PRO A 41 4.97 45.80 -16.95
CA PRO A 41 6.38 45.73 -16.59
C PRO A 41 6.51 45.59 -15.07
N PRO A 42 7.54 44.88 -14.57
CA PRO A 42 7.82 44.83 -13.14
C PRO A 42 7.84 46.24 -12.55
N SER A 43 7.17 46.45 -11.43
CA SER A 43 7.03 47.80 -10.85
C SER A 43 8.37 48.40 -10.43
N ASP A 44 9.32 47.57 -9.98
CA ASP A 44 10.65 48.03 -9.55
C ASP A 44 11.74 47.40 -10.43
N LEU A 45 12.52 48.25 -11.11
CA LEU A 45 13.66 47.84 -11.95
C LEU A 45 14.90 47.44 -11.14
N THR A 46 14.95 47.76 -9.84
CA THR A 46 16.11 47.54 -8.96
C THR A 46 15.79 46.70 -7.72
N GLY A 47 14.52 46.41 -7.44
CA GLY A 47 14.08 45.71 -6.23
C GLY A 47 14.03 44.20 -6.43
N GLN A 48 14.99 43.46 -5.89
CA GLN A 48 14.78 42.03 -5.63
C GLN A 48 13.69 41.89 -4.57
N GLU A 49 12.47 41.57 -5.00
CA GLU A 49 11.39 41.26 -4.07
C GLU A 49 11.79 40.09 -3.17
N ILE A 50 11.60 40.26 -1.86
CA ILE A 50 11.79 39.19 -0.88
C ILE A 50 10.90 38.00 -1.30
N PRO A 51 11.45 36.76 -1.37
CA PRO A 51 10.70 35.57 -1.75
C PRO A 51 9.40 35.40 -0.95
N ARG A 52 8.34 34.92 -1.62
CA ARG A 52 6.97 34.82 -1.05
C ARG A 52 6.92 34.14 0.31
N LYS A 53 7.65 33.04 0.50
CA LYS A 53 7.72 32.31 1.78
C LYS A 53 8.25 33.16 2.93
N VAL A 54 9.27 33.98 2.66
CA VAL A 54 9.86 34.86 3.67
C VAL A 54 8.90 36.01 3.99
N ARG A 55 8.22 36.56 2.97
CA ARG A 55 7.15 37.55 3.15
C ARG A 55 6.00 37.02 4.00
N GLU A 56 5.56 35.79 3.74
CA GLU A 56 4.53 35.10 4.53
C GLU A 56 4.97 34.86 5.97
N MET A 57 6.23 34.43 6.18
CA MET A 57 6.79 34.25 7.52
C MET A 57 6.86 35.57 8.31
N MET A 58 7.29 36.66 7.66
CA MET A 58 7.35 37.98 8.29
C MET A 58 5.94 38.47 8.67
N LYS A 59 4.97 38.33 7.74
CA LYS A 59 3.56 38.65 8.00
C LYS A 59 2.97 37.82 9.13
N ALA A 60 3.28 36.53 9.21
CA ALA A 60 2.84 35.66 10.30
C ALA A 60 3.44 36.07 11.65
N LYS A 61 4.74 36.41 11.69
CA LYS A 61 5.41 36.92 12.89
C LYS A 61 4.77 38.22 13.39
N GLU A 62 4.47 39.14 12.48
CA GLU A 62 3.84 40.41 12.81
C GLU A 62 2.41 40.23 13.32
N GLN A 63 1.64 39.32 12.71
CA GLN A 63 0.32 38.93 13.22
C GLN A 63 0.39 38.33 14.63
N LEU A 64 1.44 37.56 14.96
CA LEU A 64 1.63 37.02 16.31
C LEU A 64 2.05 38.11 17.32
N LYS A 65 2.83 39.09 16.88
CA LYS A 65 3.23 40.25 17.68
C LYS A 65 2.02 41.13 18.00
N ASN A 66 1.14 41.35 17.04
CA ASN A 66 -0.03 42.24 17.15
C ASN A 66 -1.29 41.55 17.71
N LYS A 67 -1.24 40.26 18.07
CA LYS A 67 -2.34 39.58 18.77
C LYS A 67 -2.46 40.11 20.20
N THR A 68 -3.64 40.63 20.52
CA THR A 68 -4.00 41.09 21.87
C THR A 68 -3.93 39.93 22.88
N PRO A 69 -3.61 40.21 24.16
CA PRO A 69 -3.45 39.18 25.20
C PRO A 69 -4.68 38.27 25.38
N ALA A 70 -5.89 38.78 25.13
CA ALA A 70 -7.14 38.03 25.17
C ALA A 70 -7.28 36.93 24.08
N GLN A 71 -6.50 37.01 22.98
CA GLN A 71 -6.46 35.98 21.96
C GLN A 71 -5.35 34.94 22.19
N LYS A 72 -4.34 35.25 23.02
CA LYS A 72 -3.26 34.31 23.38
C LYS A 72 -3.74 33.28 24.43
N SER A 73 -4.55 33.71 25.41
CA SER A 73 -5.06 32.85 26.49
C SER A 73 -6.00 31.73 26.02
N ARG A 74 -6.80 31.95 24.96
CA ARG A 74 -7.68 30.90 24.40
C ARG A 74 -6.93 29.75 23.72
N SER A 75 -5.68 29.96 23.34
CA SER A 75 -4.86 28.91 22.70
C SER A 75 -4.05 28.08 23.70
N SER A 76 -3.68 28.66 24.86
CA SER A 76 -3.00 27.95 25.95
C SER A 76 -3.97 27.24 26.88
N ALA A 77 -5.19 27.78 27.09
CA ALA A 77 -6.22 27.17 27.96
C ALA A 77 -6.71 25.78 27.50
N ARG A 78 -6.39 25.36 26.26
CA ARG A 78 -6.72 24.01 25.78
C ARG A 78 -5.67 22.95 26.16
N ARG A 79 -4.57 23.33 26.83
CA ARG A 79 -3.48 22.41 27.20
C ARG A 79 -3.36 22.14 28.70
N GLU A 80 -4.07 22.88 29.54
CA GLU A 80 -4.05 22.72 31.00
C GLU A 80 -5.46 22.34 31.48
N GLY A 81 -5.80 21.07 31.29
CA GLY A 81 -7.04 20.47 31.77
C GLY A 81 -6.77 19.03 32.18
N SER A 82 -5.94 18.85 33.21
CA SER A 82 -5.70 17.56 33.84
C SER A 82 -6.65 17.39 35.03
N GLN A 83 -7.46 16.34 34.93
CA GLN A 83 -8.02 15.53 36.02
C GLN A 83 -9.45 15.88 36.49
N ILE A 84 -10.42 15.10 35.99
CA ILE A 84 -11.43 14.38 36.78
C ILE A 84 -11.69 13.05 36.04
N TRP A 85 -11.60 11.94 36.76
CA TRP A 85 -12.12 10.64 36.33
C TRP A 85 -13.65 10.69 36.44
N THR A 86 -14.35 10.52 35.33
CA THR A 86 -15.68 9.90 35.31
C THR A 86 -15.71 8.95 34.13
N GLN A 87 -16.20 7.75 34.39
CA GLN A 87 -16.65 6.79 33.39
C GLN A 87 -17.55 7.48 32.35
N ASP A 88 -17.66 6.83 31.20
CA ASP A 88 -18.53 7.15 30.07
C ASP A 88 -17.95 8.15 29.06
N THR A 89 -17.35 7.60 28.00
CA THR A 89 -17.58 8.05 26.61
C THR A 89 -16.97 7.03 25.65
N THR A 90 -17.69 6.75 24.58
CA THR A 90 -17.49 5.77 23.50
C THR A 90 -16.27 6.02 22.60
N ALA A 91 -15.25 6.74 23.08
CA ALA A 91 -13.97 6.87 22.40
C ALA A 91 -12.99 5.85 23.00
N ALA A 92 -12.40 5.00 22.16
CA ALA A 92 -11.45 3.96 22.55
C ALA A 92 -10.53 4.44 23.69
N GLN A 93 -10.75 3.92 24.90
CA GLN A 93 -10.02 4.32 26.10
C GLN A 93 -8.55 3.96 25.89
N VAL A 94 -7.74 4.94 25.51
CA VAL A 94 -6.29 4.78 25.53
C VAL A 94 -5.90 4.75 27.01
N PRO A 95 -5.39 3.63 27.53
CA PRO A 95 -5.05 3.54 28.95
C PRO A 95 -3.91 4.51 29.26
N VAL A 96 -4.20 5.51 30.10
CA VAL A 96 -3.21 6.49 30.55
C VAL A 96 -2.25 5.78 31.52
N PHE A 97 -1.07 5.40 31.04
CA PHE A 97 -0.06 4.71 31.84
C PHE A 97 0.68 5.68 32.76
N LYS A 98 0.34 5.67 34.05
CA LYS A 98 1.07 6.40 35.10
C LYS A 98 1.88 5.41 35.95
N LYS A 99 3.10 5.79 36.30
CA LYS A 99 3.95 5.04 37.24
C LYS A 99 3.28 4.99 38.61
N GLY A 100 3.23 3.80 39.22
CA GLY A 100 2.69 3.62 40.56
C GLY A 100 3.56 4.29 41.64
N LYS A 101 2.96 4.65 42.79
CA LYS A 101 3.64 5.35 43.90
C LYS A 101 4.90 4.62 44.40
N TYR A 102 4.87 3.29 44.43
CA TYR A 102 5.97 2.42 44.90
C TYR A 102 6.57 1.55 43.79
N GLU A 103 6.29 1.87 42.53
CA GLU A 103 6.76 1.08 41.40
C GLU A 103 8.20 1.47 41.03
N GLY A 104 9.08 0.48 40.83
CA GLY A 104 10.41 0.71 40.27
C GLY A 104 10.33 1.12 38.80
N ILE A 105 11.26 1.96 38.32
CA ILE A 105 11.29 2.45 36.92
C ILE A 105 11.30 1.28 35.92
N SER A 106 12.12 0.25 36.18
CA SER A 106 12.18 -0.93 35.32
C SER A 106 10.88 -1.73 35.29
N HIS A 107 10.15 -1.80 36.40
CA HIS A 107 8.85 -2.48 36.44
C HIS A 107 7.78 -1.70 35.67
N PHE A 108 7.81 -0.37 35.75
CA PHE A 108 6.94 0.49 34.95
C PHE A 108 7.15 0.27 33.45
N TYR A 109 8.40 0.26 32.97
CA TYR A 109 8.69 -0.02 31.56
C TYR A 109 8.29 -1.42 31.14
N ARG A 110 8.54 -2.45 31.96
CA ARG A 110 8.09 -3.82 31.65
C ARG A 110 6.56 -3.91 31.53
N ARG A 111 5.81 -3.22 32.39
CA ARG A 111 4.34 -3.16 32.28
C ARG A 111 3.90 -2.43 31.01
N MET A 112 4.57 -1.34 30.66
CA MET A 112 4.28 -0.57 29.46
C MET A 112 4.56 -1.39 28.20
N ASP A 113 5.71 -2.05 28.13
CA ASP A 113 6.10 -2.91 27.01
C ASP A 113 5.15 -4.10 26.86
N LYS A 114 4.75 -4.73 27.98
CA LYS A 114 3.78 -5.82 27.97
C LYS A 114 2.43 -5.35 27.42
N ALA A 115 1.91 -4.22 27.89
CA ALA A 115 0.65 -3.65 27.39
C ALA A 115 0.73 -3.28 25.90
N ALA A 116 1.87 -2.76 25.45
CA ALA A 116 2.11 -2.46 24.04
C ALA A 116 2.11 -3.74 23.19
N GLN A 117 2.84 -4.77 23.61
CA GLN A 117 2.85 -6.07 22.93
C GLN A 117 1.46 -6.69 22.87
N GLU A 118 0.70 -6.68 23.97
CA GLU A 118 -0.68 -7.16 24.00
C GLU A 118 -1.59 -6.40 23.03
N SER A 119 -1.40 -5.08 22.87
CA SER A 119 -2.18 -4.29 21.91
C SER A 119 -1.82 -4.61 20.45
N ILE A 120 -0.54 -4.87 20.17
CA ILE A 120 -0.05 -5.25 18.84
C ILE A 120 -0.58 -6.63 18.47
N THR A 121 -0.40 -7.62 19.35
CA THR A 121 -0.88 -8.99 19.10
C THR A 121 -2.39 -9.03 18.96
N LYS A 122 -3.12 -8.25 19.76
CA LYS A 122 -4.57 -8.09 19.59
C LYS A 122 -4.92 -7.57 18.20
N ALA A 123 -4.31 -6.48 17.75
CA ALA A 123 -4.59 -5.91 16.43
C ALA A 123 -4.21 -6.85 15.27
N GLU A 124 -3.12 -7.60 15.41
CA GLU A 124 -2.73 -8.64 14.46
C GLU A 124 -3.77 -9.75 14.37
N LEU A 125 -4.28 -10.23 15.52
CA LEU A 125 -5.32 -11.25 15.57
C LEU A 125 -6.67 -10.72 15.02
N GLU A 126 -7.05 -9.48 15.33
CA GLU A 126 -8.25 -8.84 14.76
C GLU A 126 -8.16 -8.81 13.23
N SER A 127 -6.99 -8.46 12.69
CA SER A 127 -6.77 -8.41 11.24
C SER A 127 -6.71 -9.80 10.59
N GLN A 128 -6.14 -10.79 11.27
CA GLN A 128 -6.00 -12.15 10.73
C GLN A 128 -7.33 -12.90 10.68
N PHE A 129 -8.17 -12.71 11.70
CA PHE A 129 -9.41 -13.48 11.87
C PHE A 129 -10.69 -12.67 11.60
N ASP A 130 -10.58 -11.37 11.30
CA ASP A 130 -11.70 -10.43 11.09
C ASP A 130 -12.71 -10.41 12.27
N VAL A 131 -12.19 -10.51 13.48
CA VAL A 131 -12.95 -10.48 14.73
C VAL A 131 -12.61 -9.20 15.49
N LYS A 132 -13.58 -8.58 16.16
CA LYS A 132 -13.32 -7.47 17.10
C LYS A 132 -13.30 -8.02 18.52
N PHE A 133 -12.24 -7.72 19.26
CA PHE A 133 -12.17 -8.06 20.68
C PHE A 133 -12.63 -6.87 21.51
N GLU A 134 -13.83 -6.97 22.07
CA GLU A 134 -14.36 -5.98 22.99
C GLU A 134 -14.12 -6.42 24.44
N ARG A 135 -13.65 -5.48 25.28
CA ARG A 135 -13.41 -5.76 26.69
C ARG A 135 -14.58 -5.24 27.50
N THR A 136 -15.55 -6.12 27.76
CA THR A 136 -16.72 -5.81 28.59
C THR A 136 -16.35 -5.99 30.06
N GLY A 137 -15.96 -4.91 30.72
CA GLY A 137 -15.60 -4.91 32.15
C GLY A 137 -14.19 -5.42 32.46
N LYS A 138 -13.93 -5.74 33.74
CA LYS A 138 -12.56 -5.99 34.24
C LYS A 138 -11.93 -7.26 33.63
N ASN A 139 -12.71 -8.31 33.40
CA ASN A 139 -12.18 -9.65 33.07
C ASN A 139 -12.91 -10.39 31.92
N LYS A 140 -13.89 -9.80 31.23
CA LYS A 140 -14.62 -10.50 30.15
C LYS A 140 -14.19 -9.96 28.79
N LEU A 141 -13.61 -10.83 27.97
CA LEU A 141 -13.31 -10.57 26.57
C LEU A 141 -14.46 -11.15 25.75
N THR A 142 -15.21 -10.29 25.06
CA THR A 142 -16.26 -10.71 24.15
C THR A 142 -15.72 -10.62 22.72
N LEU A 143 -15.82 -11.74 22.01
CA LEU A 143 -15.51 -11.84 20.59
C LEU A 143 -16.79 -11.50 19.82
N THR A 144 -16.78 -10.40 19.08
CA THR A 144 -17.85 -10.11 18.11
C THR A 144 -17.28 -10.37 16.72
N ASN A 145 -17.78 -11.42 16.07
CA ASN A 145 -17.49 -11.68 14.67
C ASN A 145 -18.18 -10.60 13.85
N GLN A 146 -17.47 -9.92 12.95
CA GLN A 146 -18.09 -8.97 12.03
C GLN A 146 -18.81 -9.70 10.89
N LYS A 147 -19.79 -10.54 11.24
CA LYS A 147 -20.79 -11.05 10.31
C LYS A 147 -22.12 -11.20 11.04
N ASP A 148 -22.74 -10.07 11.31
CA ASP A 148 -24.20 -9.91 11.27
C ASP A 148 -24.50 -8.44 10.87
N PRO A 149 -25.18 -8.19 9.74
CA PRO A 149 -25.42 -6.84 9.21
C PRO A 149 -26.61 -6.14 9.88
N VAL A 150 -26.85 -6.39 11.17
CA VAL A 150 -27.99 -5.81 11.90
C VAL A 150 -27.50 -5.40 13.27
N LEU A 151 -27.15 -4.12 13.42
CA LEU A 151 -27.30 -3.28 14.60
C LEU A 151 -26.55 -1.96 14.31
N GLU A 152 -27.09 -1.21 13.34
CA GLU A 152 -26.87 0.23 13.28
C GLU A 152 -27.57 0.83 14.50
N THR A 153 -26.79 1.40 15.41
CA THR A 153 -27.35 2.22 16.47
C THR A 153 -27.59 3.61 15.90
N GLU A 154 -28.87 3.91 15.69
CA GLU A 154 -29.41 5.23 15.45
C GLU A 154 -29.02 6.11 16.64
N ASP A 155 -27.97 6.94 16.55
CA ASP A 155 -27.76 8.17 17.34
C ASP A 155 -26.30 8.66 17.20
N GLY A 156 -25.94 9.23 16.05
CA GLY A 156 -24.64 9.92 15.91
C GLY A 156 -24.22 10.37 14.52
N GLU A 157 -24.93 9.98 13.46
CA GLU A 157 -24.32 9.91 12.12
C GLU A 157 -24.27 11.21 11.30
N LYS A 158 -24.71 12.36 11.81
CA LYS A 158 -24.80 13.56 10.96
C LYS A 158 -23.48 14.34 10.80
N ALA A 159 -22.46 14.07 11.62
CA ALA A 159 -21.19 14.83 11.58
C ALA A 159 -19.96 14.06 11.06
N GLU A 160 -19.96 12.72 11.11
CA GLU A 160 -18.79 11.90 10.74
C GLU A 160 -18.82 11.36 9.31
N VAL A 161 -20.02 11.22 8.73
CA VAL A 161 -20.24 10.71 7.36
C VAL A 161 -19.64 11.65 6.29
N VAL A 162 -19.59 12.96 6.52
CA VAL A 162 -19.08 13.92 5.52
C VAL A 162 -17.55 13.94 5.46
N LYS A 163 -16.84 13.64 6.56
CA LYS A 163 -15.37 13.56 6.57
C LYS A 163 -14.88 12.20 6.05
N SER A 164 -15.61 11.12 6.33
CA SER A 164 -15.28 9.78 5.86
C SER A 164 -15.49 9.59 4.36
N THR A 165 -16.48 10.25 3.74
CA THR A 165 -16.73 10.12 2.30
C THR A 165 -15.63 10.73 1.43
N LYS A 166 -15.07 11.90 1.79
CA LYS A 166 -14.00 12.54 0.98
C LYS A 166 -12.67 11.80 1.09
N THR A 167 -12.36 11.23 2.26
CA THR A 167 -11.14 10.42 2.46
C THR A 167 -11.28 9.04 1.81
N LYS A 168 -12.44 8.39 1.94
CA LYS A 168 -12.77 7.14 1.22
C LYS A 168 -12.69 7.30 -0.30
N ARG A 169 -13.33 8.33 -0.86
CA ARG A 169 -13.25 8.65 -2.30
C ARG A 169 -11.84 8.93 -2.78
N ARG A 170 -10.98 9.53 -1.95
CA ARG A 170 -9.55 9.75 -2.30
C ARG A 170 -8.78 8.43 -2.31
N LYS A 171 -9.06 7.53 -1.37
CA LYS A 171 -8.45 6.21 -1.29
C LYS A 171 -8.87 5.34 -2.48
N GLU A 172 -10.16 5.31 -2.82
CA GLU A 172 -10.69 4.62 -4.01
C GLU A 172 -10.05 5.12 -5.29
N LYS A 173 -9.97 6.45 -5.49
CA LYS A 173 -9.29 7.03 -6.66
C LYS A 173 -7.81 6.68 -6.74
N LEU A 174 -7.15 6.50 -5.60
CA LEU A 174 -5.74 6.11 -5.56
C LEU A 174 -5.58 4.63 -5.92
N MET A 175 -6.48 3.77 -5.42
CA MET A 175 -6.53 2.35 -5.81
C MET A 175 -6.79 2.20 -7.31
N GLN A 176 -7.81 2.88 -7.84
CA GLN A 176 -8.12 2.89 -9.27
C GLN A 176 -6.93 3.36 -10.11
N LYS A 177 -6.25 4.43 -9.70
CA LYS A 177 -5.06 4.92 -10.43
C LYS A 177 -3.88 3.96 -10.36
N MET A 178 -3.73 3.21 -9.26
CA MET A 178 -2.72 2.16 -9.16
C MET A 178 -3.09 0.97 -10.06
N GLU A 179 -4.35 0.55 -10.07
CA GLU A 179 -4.85 -0.53 -10.93
C GLU A 179 -4.70 -0.18 -12.41
N GLU A 180 -5.11 1.02 -12.83
CA GLU A 180 -4.92 1.53 -14.20
C GLU A 180 -3.45 1.58 -14.60
N ARG A 181 -2.57 2.01 -13.68
CA ARG A 181 -1.13 2.02 -13.91
C ARG A 181 -0.58 0.60 -14.05
N THR A 182 -0.98 -0.32 -13.18
CA THR A 182 -0.56 -1.73 -13.28
C THR A 182 -1.16 -2.42 -14.50
N ALA A 183 -2.35 -2.03 -14.96
CA ALA A 183 -2.96 -2.56 -16.18
C ALA A 183 -2.25 -2.02 -17.43
N PHE A 184 -1.78 -0.77 -17.40
CA PHE A 184 -0.96 -0.20 -18.47
C PHE A 184 0.49 -0.72 -18.46
N GLU A 185 1.03 -1.04 -17.28
CA GLU A 185 2.36 -1.65 -17.12
C GLU A 185 2.36 -3.18 -17.31
N ARG A 186 1.20 -3.83 -17.34
CA ARG A 186 1.07 -5.22 -17.80
C ARG A 186 1.15 -5.18 -19.32
N ASP A 187 2.32 -5.51 -19.84
CA ASP A 187 2.48 -5.74 -21.27
C ASP A 187 1.62 -6.96 -21.63
N GLU A 188 0.56 -6.76 -22.42
CA GLU A 188 -0.32 -7.84 -22.90
C GLU A 188 0.47 -8.95 -23.63
N PHE A 189 1.68 -8.63 -24.09
CA PHE A 189 2.62 -9.54 -24.71
C PHE A 189 3.29 -10.51 -23.71
N ASP A 190 3.48 -10.11 -22.45
CA ASP A 190 4.02 -11.01 -21.41
C ASP A 190 3.02 -12.13 -21.08
N GLU A 191 1.73 -11.95 -21.34
CA GLU A 191 0.70 -12.99 -21.19
C GLU A 191 0.62 -13.93 -22.42
N PHE A 192 1.21 -13.54 -23.56
CA PHE A 192 1.22 -14.29 -24.81
C PHE A 192 2.60 -14.92 -25.10
N HIS A 193 3.06 -15.81 -24.22
CA HIS A 193 4.21 -16.68 -24.50
C HIS A 193 3.83 -18.15 -24.36
N ASP A 194 4.20 -18.95 -25.37
CA ASP A 194 4.11 -20.40 -25.31
C ASP A 194 5.43 -20.96 -24.76
N ASP A 195 5.37 -21.67 -23.64
CA ASP A 195 6.53 -22.35 -23.06
C ASP A 195 6.84 -23.62 -23.84
N ILE A 196 7.78 -23.54 -24.78
CA ILE A 196 8.12 -24.65 -25.68
C ILE A 196 9.50 -25.21 -25.33
N LYS A 197 9.57 -26.54 -25.21
CA LYS A 197 10.83 -27.24 -24.91
C LYS A 197 11.71 -27.29 -26.16
N PHE A 198 13.02 -27.25 -25.95
CA PHE A 198 13.98 -27.38 -27.05
C PHE A 198 13.77 -28.67 -27.83
N GLY A 199 13.45 -28.55 -29.12
CA GLY A 199 13.14 -29.66 -30.03
C GLY A 199 11.66 -29.80 -30.43
N GLU A 200 10.76 -29.04 -29.80
CA GLU A 200 9.35 -28.96 -30.17
C GLU A 200 9.12 -27.79 -31.14
N VAL A 201 8.34 -28.03 -32.20
CA VAL A 201 8.09 -27.05 -33.28
C VAL A 201 6.67 -26.50 -33.14
N VAL A 202 6.56 -25.18 -32.96
CA VAL A 202 5.34 -24.44 -32.58
C VAL A 202 4.15 -24.71 -33.52
N GLU A 203 4.41 -24.67 -34.83
CA GLU A 203 3.41 -24.92 -35.87
C GLU A 203 4.00 -25.89 -36.89
N ALA A 204 4.09 -27.17 -36.52
CA ALA A 204 4.52 -28.21 -37.45
C ALA A 204 3.38 -28.54 -38.45
N PRO A 205 3.67 -28.67 -39.76
CA PRO A 205 2.69 -29.16 -40.71
C PRO A 205 2.24 -30.58 -40.32
N PRO A 206 0.99 -30.99 -40.64
CA PRO A 206 0.47 -32.29 -40.26
C PRO A 206 1.35 -33.41 -40.81
N GLN A 207 1.91 -34.22 -39.92
CA GLN A 207 2.69 -35.39 -40.27
C GLN A 207 1.77 -36.59 -40.47
N ILE A 208 1.80 -37.19 -41.66
CA ILE A 208 1.05 -38.40 -41.96
C ILE A 208 1.77 -39.58 -41.30
N ASN A 209 1.42 -39.86 -40.04
CA ASN A 209 1.97 -40.96 -39.24
C ASN A 209 1.18 -42.28 -39.40
N ALA A 210 0.17 -42.29 -40.28
CA ALA A 210 -0.65 -43.46 -40.54
C ALA A 210 0.12 -44.50 -41.36
N ALA A 211 0.25 -45.72 -40.84
CA ALA A 211 0.77 -46.83 -41.61
C ALA A 211 -0.15 -47.10 -42.82
N PRO A 212 0.40 -47.28 -44.03
CA PRO A 212 -0.42 -47.59 -45.19
C PRO A 212 -1.14 -48.93 -44.97
N ARG A 213 -2.39 -49.02 -45.42
CA ARG A 213 -3.37 -50.09 -45.11
C ARG A 213 -2.91 -51.54 -45.43
N LYS A 214 -1.79 -51.72 -46.11
CA LYS A 214 -1.20 -53.03 -46.48
C LYS A 214 0.29 -53.15 -46.10
N ALA A 215 0.80 -52.28 -45.23
CA ALA A 215 2.16 -52.44 -44.71
C ALA A 215 2.22 -53.68 -43.80
N PRO A 216 3.20 -54.58 -43.97
CA PRO A 216 3.45 -55.61 -42.98
C PRO A 216 3.86 -54.95 -41.65
N GLU A 217 3.45 -55.54 -40.52
CA GLU A 217 3.93 -55.12 -39.19
C GLU A 217 5.43 -55.41 -39.08
N VAL A 218 6.24 -54.41 -39.44
CA VAL A 218 7.68 -54.49 -39.25
C VAL A 218 7.95 -54.23 -37.77
N LYS A 219 8.49 -55.23 -37.07
CA LYS A 219 9.02 -55.05 -35.70
C LYS A 219 9.96 -53.84 -35.70
N LYS A 220 9.87 -52.98 -34.69
CA LYS A 220 10.69 -51.76 -34.61
C LYS A 220 12.15 -52.14 -34.82
N ALA A 221 12.84 -51.40 -35.68
CA ALA A 221 14.27 -51.61 -35.89
C ALA A 221 14.98 -51.41 -34.53
N GLY A 222 15.43 -52.52 -33.92
CA GLY A 222 15.97 -52.52 -32.55
C GLY A 222 15.43 -53.64 -31.65
N ASP A 223 14.31 -54.29 -31.99
CA ASP A 223 13.72 -55.37 -31.15
C ASP A 223 14.46 -56.72 -31.22
N LYS A 224 15.56 -56.81 -31.96
CA LYS A 224 16.42 -58.01 -31.98
C LYS A 224 17.38 -57.90 -30.80
N ARG A 225 17.12 -58.67 -29.73
CA ARG A 225 18.09 -58.86 -28.64
C ARG A 225 19.38 -59.38 -29.25
N LEU A 226 20.48 -58.64 -29.12
CA LEU A 226 21.77 -59.03 -29.68
C LEU A 226 22.22 -60.32 -29.01
N LEU A 227 22.50 -61.37 -29.81
CA LEU A 227 22.92 -62.69 -29.33
C LEU A 227 24.11 -62.60 -28.37
N LEU A 228 25.00 -61.63 -28.58
CA LEU A 228 26.15 -61.37 -27.73
C LEU A 228 25.75 -60.91 -26.31
N ILE A 229 24.68 -60.12 -26.17
CA ILE A 229 24.16 -59.70 -24.86
C ILE A 229 23.56 -60.89 -24.12
N GLU A 230 22.98 -61.86 -24.84
CA GLU A 230 22.45 -63.08 -24.25
C GLU A 230 23.57 -64.04 -23.79
N ALA A 231 24.67 -64.10 -24.55
CA ALA A 231 25.86 -64.88 -24.21
C ALA A 231 26.72 -64.25 -23.10
N LEU A 232 26.72 -62.93 -22.95
CA LEU A 232 27.47 -62.21 -21.90
C LEU A 232 26.69 -62.01 -20.60
N LYS A 233 25.46 -62.52 -20.46
CA LYS A 233 24.75 -62.47 -19.17
C LYS A 233 25.49 -63.33 -18.13
N PRO A 234 26.06 -62.74 -17.06
CA PRO A 234 26.52 -63.54 -15.94
C PRO A 234 25.32 -64.19 -15.25
N ALA A 235 25.54 -65.38 -14.68
CA ALA A 235 24.55 -66.13 -13.91
C ALA A 235 23.92 -65.25 -12.80
N PRO A 236 22.67 -65.53 -12.36
CA PRO A 236 22.04 -64.73 -11.31
C PRO A 236 22.77 -64.92 -9.99
N GLU A 237 23.50 -63.89 -9.57
CA GLU A 237 23.99 -63.78 -8.19
C GLU A 237 22.84 -63.37 -7.25
N PRO A 238 22.84 -63.86 -6.00
CA PRO A 238 21.76 -63.61 -5.06
C PRO A 238 21.75 -62.15 -4.55
N GLU A 239 20.54 -61.64 -4.47
CA GLU A 239 20.07 -60.53 -3.62
C GLU A 239 20.65 -59.13 -3.81
N ALA A 240 19.86 -58.35 -4.56
CA ALA A 240 19.66 -56.91 -4.51
C ALA A 240 20.17 -56.20 -3.23
N GLU A 241 21.24 -55.42 -3.39
CA GLU A 241 21.44 -54.26 -2.54
C GLU A 241 20.32 -53.24 -2.79
N LYS A 242 19.68 -52.81 -1.71
CA LYS A 242 18.53 -51.89 -1.70
C LYS A 242 18.83 -50.61 -2.51
N PRO A 243 17.84 -50.06 -3.24
CA PRO A 243 18.04 -48.76 -3.89
C PRO A 243 18.28 -47.70 -2.80
N ARG A 244 19.44 -47.05 -2.87
CA ARG A 244 19.72 -45.86 -2.07
C ARG A 244 18.63 -44.83 -2.35
N SER A 245 18.13 -44.19 -1.30
CA SER A 245 17.01 -43.27 -1.43
C SER A 245 17.47 -42.02 -2.18
N LEU A 246 16.62 -41.48 -3.06
CA LEU A 246 16.85 -40.19 -3.75
C LEU A 246 17.06 -39.01 -2.77
N PHE A 247 16.84 -39.22 -1.46
CA PHE A 247 17.12 -38.25 -0.40
C PHE A 247 18.58 -38.25 0.07
N ASP A 248 19.37 -39.26 -0.26
CA ASP A 248 20.81 -39.34 0.08
C ASP A 248 21.68 -38.52 -0.90
N GLU A 249 21.11 -38.02 -2.00
CA GLU A 249 21.79 -37.23 -3.04
C GLU A 249 21.48 -35.73 -3.00
N LEU A 250 20.84 -35.21 -1.95
CA LEU A 250 20.76 -33.75 -1.81
C LEU A 250 22.15 -33.20 -1.46
N PRO A 251 22.67 -32.22 -2.22
CA PRO A 251 23.91 -31.56 -1.85
C PRO A 251 23.70 -30.94 -0.48
N THR A 252 24.41 -31.47 0.52
CA THR A 252 24.44 -30.87 1.85
C THR A 252 24.98 -29.47 1.67
N LEU A 253 24.09 -28.47 1.77
CA LEU A 253 24.45 -27.07 1.63
C LEU A 253 25.65 -26.80 2.54
N ASP A 254 26.80 -26.51 1.93
CA ASP A 254 28.05 -26.39 2.66
C ASP A 254 27.86 -25.36 3.77
N THR A 255 27.90 -25.82 5.01
CA THR A 255 27.57 -25.01 6.18
C THR A 255 28.45 -23.76 6.28
N ALA A 256 29.64 -23.80 5.67
CA ALA A 256 30.52 -22.65 5.53
C ALA A 256 29.90 -21.53 4.67
N THR A 257 29.30 -21.88 3.52
CA THR A 257 28.64 -20.94 2.61
C THR A 257 27.41 -20.28 3.25
N VAL A 258 26.58 -21.06 3.95
CA VAL A 258 25.40 -20.54 4.67
C VAL A 258 25.83 -19.60 5.81
N ARG A 259 26.91 -19.95 6.52
CA ARG A 259 27.49 -19.07 7.55
C ARG A 259 28.07 -17.79 6.95
N ALA A 260 28.72 -17.86 5.79
CA ALA A 260 29.25 -16.69 5.10
C ALA A 260 28.11 -15.75 4.66
N LEU A 261 27.03 -16.29 4.08
CA LEU A 261 25.87 -15.55 3.63
C LEU A 261 25.16 -14.85 4.80
N ARG A 262 24.98 -15.54 5.93
CA ARG A 262 24.45 -14.92 7.17
C ARG A 262 25.34 -13.80 7.72
N ARG A 263 26.67 -13.94 7.65
CA ARG A 263 27.59 -12.87 8.06
C ARG A 263 27.47 -11.65 7.16
N GLU A 264 27.34 -11.86 5.85
CA GLU A 264 27.17 -10.78 4.88
C GLU A 264 25.82 -10.07 5.05
N GLU A 265 24.74 -10.80 5.34
CA GLU A 265 23.45 -10.21 5.73
C GLU A 265 23.54 -9.38 7.01
N ALA A 266 24.24 -9.87 8.03
CA ALA A 266 24.43 -9.11 9.26
C ALA A 266 25.23 -7.82 9.00
N ARG A 267 26.25 -7.90 8.14
CA ARG A 267 27.06 -6.75 7.71
C ARG A 267 26.24 -5.73 6.93
N SER A 268 25.43 -6.17 5.97
CA SER A 268 24.59 -5.26 5.16
C SER A 268 23.54 -4.56 6.03
N ARG A 269 22.88 -5.28 6.93
CA ARG A 269 21.97 -4.70 7.93
C ARG A 269 22.66 -3.64 8.78
N ALA A 270 23.86 -3.90 9.28
CA ALA A 270 24.62 -2.93 10.09
C ALA A 270 25.03 -1.67 9.29
N VAL A 271 25.41 -1.82 8.02
CA VAL A 271 25.73 -0.69 7.15
C VAL A 271 24.50 0.17 6.88
N ASP A 272 23.35 -0.45 6.64
CA ASP A 272 22.11 0.26 6.36
C ASP A 272 21.57 1.02 7.58
N THR A 273 21.63 0.42 8.77
CA THR A 273 21.28 1.13 10.01
C THR A 273 22.21 2.32 10.25
N TYR A 274 23.52 2.15 10.05
CA TYR A 274 24.49 3.25 10.14
C TYR A 274 24.20 4.37 9.13
N ARG A 275 23.91 4.04 7.87
CA ARG A 275 23.55 5.01 6.83
C ARG A 275 22.30 5.80 7.21
N LYS A 276 21.26 5.12 7.73
CA LYS A 276 20.04 5.75 8.23
C LYS A 276 20.35 6.72 9.37
N LEU A 277 21.09 6.28 10.40
CA LEU A 277 21.50 7.12 11.53
C LEU A 277 22.31 8.35 11.10
N LYS A 278 23.23 8.18 10.14
CA LYS A 278 24.03 9.28 9.59
C LYS A 278 23.16 10.29 8.83
N LYS A 279 22.21 9.82 8.04
CA LYS A 279 21.21 10.68 7.37
C LYS A 279 20.38 11.47 8.40
N PHE A 280 19.89 10.81 9.46
CA PHE A 280 19.17 11.49 10.55
C PHE A 280 20.03 12.56 11.23
N LYS A 281 21.29 12.27 11.57
CA LYS A 281 22.22 13.23 12.17
C LYS A 281 22.50 14.43 11.26
N ASN A 282 22.67 14.19 9.97
CA ASN A 282 22.89 15.26 8.98
C ASN A 282 21.64 16.13 8.80
N ASN A 283 20.45 15.53 8.76
CA ASN A 283 19.20 16.28 8.67
C ASN A 283 18.93 17.10 9.93
N LYS A 284 19.24 16.57 11.12
CA LYS A 284 19.13 17.31 12.39
C LYS A 284 20.10 18.49 12.48
N LYS A 285 21.27 18.42 11.82
CA LYS A 285 22.22 19.55 11.74
C LYS A 285 21.82 20.63 10.73
N LYS A 286 20.94 20.31 9.78
CA LYS A 286 20.48 21.24 8.73
C LYS A 286 19.16 21.95 9.09
N ALA A 287 18.50 21.53 10.15
CA ALA A 287 17.30 22.16 10.71
C ALA A 287 17.67 23.06 11.88
#